data_AF-A0A949T7L6-F1
#
_entry.id   AF-A0A949T7L6-F1
#
_cell.length_a   1.000
_cell.length_b   1.000
_cell.length_c   1.000
_cell.angle_alpha   90.00
_cell.angle_beta   90.00
_cell.angle_gamma   90.00
#
_symmetry.space_group_name_H-M   'P 1'
#
loop_
_entity.id
_entity.type
_entity.pdbx_description
1 polymer ?
#
loop_
_entity_poly.entity_id
_entity_poly.type
_entity_poly.pdbx_seq_one_letter_code
_entity_poly.pdbx_strand_id
1 'polypeptide(L)'
;MHRLVISTVGTSLLTNEINERKDPKNWLTDLTKTANWTEEQIANDEDYSHVSSKIITSLKTRVEKKLNNGNILQVRELSAELNGIYGLYDENLEQGISDTHILISTDTAQAIITSKLIEKFLQDNNLKYTTTFIQPQLSLKSSTVFKEGMAQVIPKIRDIIADFPKNQYQICFNLVGGFKALQGYFNTIGMFYANEIIYVFEGSNEVIKIPKLPVKVDIEKIEPFKVQLAMMEQGDVYKSWEELKNIPDDWVLVDGQEMTLSTWGQLIWSKCKEELLSQDKLLKFPKIEYKSTFKDDYTPKSADEKIILQENLARAACLLLNNKDGITAMKQDGIFQLRRYTGKNKDIDHFNLPKARRVSCIADGNNLQLRHYGEHDYVNKNP
;
A
#
# COMPACT_ATOMS: atom_id res chain seq x y z
N MET A 1 -16.44 16.02 13.02
CA MET A 1 -15.99 14.93 12.15
C MET A 1 -14.66 14.46 12.72
N HIS A 2 -14.46 13.17 12.92
CA HIS A 2 -13.21 12.64 13.48
C HIS A 2 -12.11 12.70 12.41
N ARG A 3 -10.84 12.60 12.80
CA ARG A 3 -9.73 12.48 11.85
C ARG A 3 -9.11 11.10 11.89
N LEU A 4 -8.70 10.64 10.72
CA LEU A 4 -7.64 9.64 10.60
C LEU A 4 -6.36 10.39 10.25
N VAL A 5 -5.44 10.49 11.22
CA VAL A 5 -4.16 11.17 11.09
C VAL A 5 -3.07 10.16 10.78
N ILE A 6 -2.58 10.18 9.55
CA ILE A 6 -1.49 9.31 9.09
C ILE A 6 -0.18 10.10 9.15
N SER A 7 0.75 9.68 10.00
CA SER A 7 2.04 10.36 10.20
C SER A 7 3.20 9.47 9.76
N THR A 8 4.15 10.00 8.99
CA THR A 8 5.43 9.31 8.77
C THR A 8 6.37 9.56 9.94
N VAL A 9 7.06 8.50 10.38
CA VAL A 9 7.99 8.57 11.52
C VAL A 9 9.44 8.53 11.05
N GLY A 10 10.23 9.51 11.49
CA GLY A 10 11.67 9.55 11.33
C GLY A 10 12.40 9.13 12.61
N THR A 11 13.66 9.56 12.73
CA THR A 11 14.52 9.24 13.89
C THR A 11 14.88 10.48 14.71
N SER A 12 14.24 11.62 14.43
CA SER A 12 14.54 12.92 15.07
C SER A 12 14.42 12.87 16.59
N LEU A 13 13.47 12.09 17.11
CA LEU A 13 13.28 11.88 18.55
C LEU A 13 14.54 11.33 19.24
N LEU A 14 15.32 10.49 18.57
CA LEU A 14 16.59 9.97 19.10
C LEU A 14 17.74 10.91 18.78
N THR A 15 17.87 11.39 17.55
CA THR A 15 19.04 12.19 17.13
C THR A 15 19.10 13.54 17.82
N ASN A 16 17.95 14.14 18.16
CA ASN A 16 17.88 15.41 18.89
C ASN A 16 18.36 15.29 20.35
N GLU A 17 18.43 14.07 20.90
CA GLU A 17 18.90 13.82 22.28
C GLU A 17 20.41 13.60 22.39
N ILE A 18 21.13 13.65 21.28
CA ILE A 18 22.59 13.60 21.25
C ILE A 18 23.14 14.98 21.62
N ASN A 19 23.97 15.03 22.64
CA ASN A 19 24.69 16.22 23.05
C ASN A 19 26.17 16.09 22.68
N GLU A 20 26.59 16.67 21.56
CA GLU A 20 27.96 16.56 21.05
C GLU A 20 29.05 17.07 22.03
N ARG A 21 28.69 17.86 23.04
CA ARG A 21 29.62 18.33 24.08
C ARG A 21 29.81 17.32 25.21
N LYS A 22 28.88 16.39 25.41
CA LYS A 22 28.85 15.46 26.53
C LYS A 22 28.94 13.99 26.11
N ASP A 23 28.36 13.66 24.97
CA ASP A 23 28.29 12.30 24.46
C ASP A 23 29.55 11.95 23.65
N PRO A 24 29.89 10.65 23.55
CA PRO A 24 30.96 10.21 22.68
C PRO A 24 30.77 10.69 21.25
N LYS A 25 31.85 11.21 20.64
CA LYS A 25 31.83 11.84 19.31
C LYS A 25 31.30 10.92 18.20
N ASN A 26 31.42 9.60 18.38
CA ASN A 26 30.97 8.61 17.40
C ASN A 26 29.47 8.31 17.48
N TRP A 27 28.73 8.78 18.49
CA TRP A 27 27.31 8.43 18.62
C TRP A 27 26.48 8.85 17.42
N LEU A 28 26.65 10.10 16.96
CA LEU A 28 25.94 10.60 15.80
C LEU A 28 26.34 9.84 14.53
N THR A 29 27.64 9.56 14.34
CA THR A 29 28.12 8.84 13.17
C THR A 29 27.62 7.40 13.14
N ASP A 30 27.63 6.71 14.27
CA ASP A 30 27.23 5.30 14.36
C ASP A 30 25.71 5.16 14.18
N LEU A 31 24.91 6.06 14.74
CA LEU A 31 23.48 6.13 14.47
C LEU A 31 23.19 6.43 13.01
N THR A 32 23.91 7.38 12.40
CA THR A 32 23.70 7.72 10.99
C THR A 32 24.01 6.52 10.08
N LYS A 33 25.11 5.80 10.34
CA LYS A 33 25.49 4.61 9.56
C LYS A 33 24.50 3.46 9.69
N THR A 34 23.92 3.28 10.87
CA THR A 34 22.94 2.23 11.17
C THR A 34 21.49 2.66 10.98
N ALA A 35 21.23 3.87 10.46
CA ALA A 35 19.87 4.43 10.32
C ALA A 35 18.93 3.58 9.46
N ASN A 36 19.48 2.77 8.55
CA ASN A 36 18.75 1.87 7.67
C ASN A 36 18.83 0.40 8.10
N TRP A 37 19.33 0.10 9.31
CA TRP A 37 19.58 -1.26 9.76
C TRP A 37 18.48 -1.74 10.70
N THR A 38 18.13 -3.02 10.59
CA THR A 38 17.27 -3.71 11.55
C THR A 38 18.04 -3.99 12.85
N GLU A 39 17.32 -4.32 13.92
CA GLU A 39 17.94 -4.71 15.20
C GLU A 39 18.88 -5.91 15.02
N GLU A 40 18.50 -6.89 14.20
CA GLU A 40 19.32 -8.07 13.91
C GLU A 40 20.60 -7.70 13.17
N GLN A 41 20.53 -6.78 12.19
CA GLN A 41 21.70 -6.32 11.46
C GLN A 41 22.68 -5.58 12.37
N ILE A 42 22.18 -4.77 13.31
CA ILE A 42 23.02 -4.11 14.32
C ILE A 42 23.65 -5.15 15.24
N ALA A 43 22.87 -6.10 15.77
CA ALA A 43 23.34 -7.09 16.74
C ALA A 43 24.43 -8.01 16.17
N ASN A 44 24.36 -8.32 14.88
CA ASN A 44 25.29 -9.23 14.20
C ASN A 44 26.54 -8.53 13.62
N ASP A 45 26.64 -7.20 13.72
CA ASP A 45 27.78 -6.44 13.20
C ASP A 45 28.83 -6.18 14.29
N GLU A 46 30.09 -6.54 14.01
CA GLU A 46 31.19 -6.42 14.98
C GLU A 46 31.46 -4.96 15.39
N ASP A 47 31.37 -4.03 14.43
CA ASP A 47 31.69 -2.62 14.64
C ASP A 47 30.53 -1.83 15.23
N TYR A 48 29.28 -2.27 15.03
CA TYR A 48 28.08 -1.52 15.43
C TYR A 48 27.16 -2.24 16.44
N SER A 49 27.49 -3.43 16.93
CA SER A 49 26.68 -4.15 17.96
C SER A 49 26.41 -3.36 19.24
N HIS A 50 27.22 -2.33 19.55
CA HIS A 50 26.98 -1.43 20.68
C HIS A 50 25.86 -0.41 20.45
N VAL A 51 25.43 -0.19 19.20
CA VAL A 51 24.49 0.89 18.87
C VAL A 51 23.16 0.68 19.59
N SER A 52 22.55 -0.50 19.50
CA SER A 52 21.27 -0.76 20.17
C SER A 52 21.39 -0.76 21.69
N SER A 53 22.36 -1.53 22.22
CA SER A 53 22.53 -1.76 23.66
C SER A 53 23.02 -0.53 24.43
N LYS A 54 23.84 0.34 23.82
CA LYS A 54 24.41 1.52 24.48
C LYS A 54 23.78 2.81 23.99
N ILE A 55 23.78 3.07 22.69
CA ILE A 55 23.40 4.39 22.15
C ILE A 55 21.87 4.55 22.17
N ILE A 56 21.14 3.68 21.46
CA ILE A 56 19.68 3.76 21.35
C ILE A 56 19.04 3.65 22.74
N THR A 57 19.50 2.72 23.58
CA THR A 57 18.99 2.56 24.95
C THR A 57 19.20 3.82 25.81
N SER A 58 20.38 4.44 25.72
CA SER A 58 20.65 5.69 26.47
C SER A 58 19.78 6.84 25.99
N LEU A 59 19.64 7.01 24.67
CA LEU A 59 18.82 8.08 24.08
C LEU A 59 17.34 7.87 24.39
N LYS A 60 16.83 6.64 24.24
CA LYS A 60 15.47 6.26 24.64
C LYS A 60 15.16 6.70 26.07
N THR A 61 16.06 6.42 27.01
CA THR A 61 15.87 6.77 28.43
C THR A 61 15.78 8.30 28.62
N ARG A 62 16.58 9.08 27.88
CA ARG A 62 16.52 10.56 27.91
C ARG A 62 15.21 11.07 27.32
N VAL A 63 14.78 10.52 26.19
CA VAL A 63 13.51 10.83 25.55
C VAL A 63 12.35 10.58 26.51
N GLU A 64 12.25 9.38 27.09
CA GLU A 64 11.18 9.03 28.04
C GLU A 64 11.12 10.01 29.22
N LYS A 65 12.27 10.39 29.77
CA LYS A 65 12.33 11.39 30.83
C LYS A 65 11.80 12.76 30.39
N LYS A 66 12.15 13.21 29.18
CA LYS A 66 11.68 14.51 28.67
C LYS A 66 10.21 14.47 28.26
N LEU A 67 9.71 13.37 27.70
CA LEU A 67 8.29 13.20 27.41
C LEU A 67 7.43 13.23 28.68
N ASN A 68 7.90 12.60 29.76
CA ASN A 68 7.14 12.54 31.02
C ASN A 68 7.17 13.85 31.83
N ASN A 69 8.22 14.66 31.71
CA ASN A 69 8.43 15.83 32.56
C ASN A 69 8.48 17.17 31.78
N GLY A 70 8.49 17.12 30.46
CA GLY A 70 8.63 18.29 29.60
C GLY A 70 7.31 19.05 29.47
N ASN A 71 7.42 20.36 29.29
CA ASN A 71 6.27 21.17 28.86
C ASN A 71 6.01 20.98 27.35
N ILE A 72 4.89 21.52 26.85
CA ILE A 72 4.48 21.38 25.45
C ILE A 72 5.58 21.81 24.49
N LEU A 73 6.22 22.97 24.71
CA LEU A 73 7.29 23.47 23.85
C LEU A 73 8.46 22.48 23.78
N GLN A 74 8.92 21.98 24.93
CA GLN A 74 9.99 21.00 25.00
C GLN A 74 9.61 19.72 24.26
N VAL A 75 8.37 19.22 24.42
CA VAL A 75 7.90 18.01 23.75
C VAL A 75 7.84 18.19 22.24
N ARG A 76 7.42 19.36 21.76
CA ARG A 76 7.39 19.69 20.32
C ARG A 76 8.80 19.75 19.72
N GLU A 77 9.77 20.28 20.45
CA GLU A 77 11.17 20.32 20.01
C GLU A 77 11.83 18.93 19.96
N LEU A 78 11.30 17.94 20.69
CA LEU A 78 11.85 16.59 20.69
C LEU A 78 11.76 15.91 19.32
N SER A 79 10.62 16.05 18.63
CA SER A 79 10.47 15.44 17.31
C SER A 79 9.50 16.20 16.40
N ALA A 80 9.78 16.10 15.10
CA ALA A 80 8.96 16.70 14.06
C ALA A 80 7.52 16.14 14.08
N GLU A 81 7.34 14.85 14.38
CA GLU A 81 6.04 14.21 14.47
C GLU A 81 5.19 14.82 15.59
N LEU A 82 5.75 14.96 16.80
CA LEU A 82 5.06 15.55 17.94
C LEU A 82 4.80 17.05 17.70
N ASN A 83 5.73 17.77 17.08
CA ASN A 83 5.52 19.15 16.66
C ASN A 83 4.29 19.27 15.75
N GLY A 84 4.19 18.41 14.73
CA GLY A 84 3.05 18.37 13.81
C GLY A 84 1.73 18.02 14.51
N ILE A 85 1.73 17.05 15.41
CA ILE A 85 0.53 16.61 16.13
C ILE A 85 0.03 17.69 17.09
N TYR A 86 0.91 18.29 17.90
CA TYR A 86 0.51 19.42 18.75
C TYR A 86 0.04 20.60 17.93
N GLY A 87 0.69 20.88 16.80
CA GLY A 87 0.27 21.95 15.91
C GLY A 87 -1.08 21.70 15.22
N LEU A 88 -1.41 20.45 14.91
CA LEU A 88 -2.73 20.07 14.38
C LEU A 88 -3.87 20.37 15.36
N TYR A 89 -3.58 20.27 16.65
CA TYR A 89 -4.55 20.43 17.73
C TYR A 89 -4.38 21.74 18.53
N ASP A 90 -3.74 22.75 17.94
CA ASP A 90 -3.54 24.07 18.57
C ASP A 90 -3.00 23.97 20.00
N GLU A 91 -1.99 23.12 20.20
CA GLU A 91 -1.34 22.82 21.48
C GLU A 91 -2.22 22.11 22.52
N ASN A 92 -3.46 21.76 22.18
CA ASN A 92 -4.38 21.05 23.06
C ASN A 92 -4.75 19.67 22.50
N LEU A 93 -4.00 18.65 22.92
CA LEU A 93 -4.21 17.24 22.55
C LEU A 93 -5.63 16.70 22.87
N GLU A 94 -6.37 17.31 23.81
CA GLU A 94 -7.74 16.90 24.12
C GLU A 94 -8.69 17.06 22.91
N GLN A 95 -8.36 17.94 21.97
CA GLN A 95 -9.13 18.10 20.73
C GLN A 95 -9.08 16.83 19.84
N GLY A 96 -8.07 15.98 20.03
CA GLY A 96 -7.82 14.77 19.24
C GLY A 96 -8.26 13.46 19.90
N ILE A 97 -8.94 13.48 21.06
CA ILE A 97 -9.24 12.22 21.80
C ILE A 97 -10.06 11.19 21.01
N SER A 98 -10.85 11.66 20.04
CA SER A 98 -11.67 10.81 19.17
C SER A 98 -11.02 10.52 17.82
N ASP A 99 -9.88 11.13 17.55
CA ASP A 99 -9.16 10.97 16.30
C ASP A 99 -8.30 9.71 16.36
N THR A 100 -8.14 9.06 15.22
CA THR A 100 -7.30 7.86 15.06
C THR A 100 -5.96 8.27 14.49
N HIS A 101 -4.86 7.83 15.11
CA HIS A 101 -3.50 8.12 14.67
C HIS A 101 -2.82 6.84 14.19
N ILE A 102 -2.30 6.86 12.97
CA ILE A 102 -1.49 5.78 12.41
C ILE A 102 -0.09 6.32 12.15
N LEU A 103 0.88 5.76 12.86
CA LEU A 103 2.29 6.09 12.73
C LEU A 103 2.97 5.10 11.78
N ILE A 104 3.34 5.55 10.59
CA ILE A 104 4.04 4.74 9.59
C ILE A 104 5.53 4.76 9.91
N SER A 105 6.07 3.59 10.23
CA SER A 105 7.49 3.39 10.52
C SER A 105 8.10 2.34 9.61
N THR A 106 9.40 2.45 9.36
CA THR A 106 10.20 1.35 8.81
C THR A 106 10.49 0.31 9.90
N ASP A 107 10.99 -0.86 9.51
CA ASP A 107 11.45 -1.93 10.40
C ASP A 107 12.90 -1.73 10.91
N THR A 108 13.47 -0.54 10.72
CA THR A 108 14.79 -0.20 11.25
C THR A 108 14.74 -0.04 12.77
N ALA A 109 15.83 -0.38 13.45
CA ALA A 109 15.89 -0.36 14.92
C ALA A 109 15.51 1.02 15.49
N GLN A 110 16.04 2.09 14.90
CA GLN A 110 15.81 3.47 15.34
C GLN A 110 14.36 3.92 15.10
N ALA A 111 13.77 3.57 13.96
CA ALA A 111 12.40 3.96 13.63
C ALA A 111 11.37 3.21 14.50
N ILE A 112 11.59 1.92 14.77
CA ILE A 112 10.75 1.14 15.68
C ILE A 112 10.73 1.76 17.08
N ILE A 113 11.90 2.10 17.63
CA ILE A 113 11.96 2.73 18.95
C ILE A 113 11.28 4.10 18.95
N THR A 114 11.54 4.92 17.94
CA THR A 114 10.95 6.26 17.83
C THR A 114 9.42 6.20 17.73
N SER A 115 8.89 5.38 16.83
CA SER A 115 7.45 5.22 16.64
C SER A 115 6.75 4.69 17.88
N LYS A 116 7.35 3.73 18.59
CA LYS A 116 6.79 3.19 19.84
C LYS A 116 6.81 4.19 21.00
N LEU A 117 7.83 5.05 21.07
CA LEU A 117 7.85 6.14 22.05
C LEU A 117 6.76 7.19 21.78
N ILE A 118 6.56 7.56 20.50
CA ILE A 118 5.49 8.48 20.10
C ILE A 118 4.11 7.85 20.36
N GLU A 119 3.90 6.60 19.95
CA GLU A 119 2.65 5.86 20.18
C GLU A 119 2.30 5.85 21.67
N LYS A 120 3.25 5.46 22.52
CA LYS A 120 3.07 5.44 23.97
C LYS A 120 2.73 6.82 24.51
N PHE A 121 3.49 7.85 24.13
CA PHE A 121 3.26 9.21 24.59
C PHE A 121 1.84 9.71 24.26
N LEU A 122 1.38 9.49 23.02
CA LEU A 122 0.06 9.94 22.59
C LEU A 122 -1.06 9.18 23.32
N GLN A 123 -0.89 7.86 23.53
CA GLN A 123 -1.84 7.06 24.31
C GLN A 123 -1.90 7.51 25.77
N ASP A 124 -0.75 7.77 26.40
CA ASP A 124 -0.66 8.27 27.77
C ASP A 124 -1.30 9.67 27.91
N ASN A 125 -1.39 10.43 26.81
CA ASN A 125 -2.07 11.74 26.72
C ASN A 125 -3.51 11.66 26.17
N ASN A 126 -4.18 10.53 26.33
CA ASN A 126 -5.60 10.28 25.96
C ASN A 126 -5.93 10.14 24.46
N LEU A 127 -4.95 10.15 23.55
CA LEU A 127 -5.17 9.76 22.15
C LEU A 127 -5.10 8.23 22.03
N LYS A 128 -6.10 7.56 22.61
CA LYS A 128 -6.12 6.09 22.81
C LYS A 128 -6.08 5.30 21.51
N TYR A 129 -6.59 5.86 20.41
CA TYR A 129 -6.63 5.22 19.09
C TYR A 129 -5.37 5.52 18.28
N THR A 130 -4.20 5.43 18.91
CA THR A 130 -2.90 5.59 18.26
C THR A 130 -2.26 4.22 18.06
N THR A 131 -1.84 3.90 16.84
CA THR A 131 -1.14 2.64 16.53
C THR A 131 0.05 2.89 15.62
N THR A 132 1.10 2.08 15.78
CA THR A 132 2.22 2.03 14.84
C THR A 132 2.00 0.96 13.80
N PHE A 133 2.09 1.36 12.54
CA PHE A 133 2.18 0.49 11.37
C PHE A 133 3.65 0.38 10.94
N ILE A 134 4.27 -0.76 11.21
CA ILE A 134 5.66 -1.04 10.80
C ILE A 134 5.63 -1.70 9.43
N GLN A 135 6.28 -1.08 8.45
CA GLN A 135 6.48 -1.66 7.12
C GLN A 135 7.86 -2.33 7.03
N PRO A 136 7.92 -3.66 6.89
CA PRO A 136 9.16 -4.37 6.63
C PRO A 136 9.78 -3.94 5.29
N GLN A 137 11.12 -3.97 5.22
CA GLN A 137 11.89 -3.75 4.00
C GLN A 137 11.70 -2.36 3.35
N LEU A 138 11.01 -1.42 4.00
CA LEU A 138 11.00 -0.03 3.59
C LEU A 138 12.27 0.64 4.10
N SER A 139 13.25 0.83 3.21
CA SER A 139 14.55 1.37 3.56
C SER A 139 15.02 2.41 2.54
N LEU A 140 15.85 3.34 2.99
CA LEU A 140 16.50 4.34 2.15
C LEU A 140 17.92 3.94 1.74
N LYS A 141 18.29 2.67 1.98
CA LYS A 141 19.61 2.14 1.63
C LYS A 141 19.90 2.21 0.13
N SER A 142 18.89 2.06 -0.72
CA SER A 142 19.01 2.22 -2.17
C SER A 142 17.68 2.63 -2.78
N SER A 143 17.72 3.20 -3.99
CA SER A 143 16.49 3.57 -4.71
C SER A 143 15.62 2.35 -5.04
N THR A 144 16.21 1.18 -5.27
CA THR A 144 15.47 -0.05 -5.60
C THR A 144 14.67 -0.54 -4.40
N VAL A 145 15.34 -0.75 -3.27
CA VAL A 145 14.70 -1.19 -2.01
C VAL A 145 13.63 -0.19 -1.58
N PHE A 146 13.88 1.11 -1.75
CA PHE A 146 12.89 2.14 -1.44
C PHE A 146 11.63 2.03 -2.30
N LYS A 147 11.79 1.86 -3.62
CA LYS A 147 10.66 1.74 -4.56
C LYS A 147 9.85 0.48 -4.31
N GLU A 148 10.51 -0.65 -4.07
CA GLU A 148 9.87 -1.93 -3.71
C GLU A 148 9.11 -1.81 -2.39
N GLY A 149 9.75 -1.25 -1.36
CA GLY A 149 9.11 -1.00 -0.06
C GLY A 149 7.89 -0.10 -0.19
N MET A 150 7.98 1.00 -0.97
CA MET A 150 6.85 1.91 -1.19
C MET A 150 5.70 1.25 -1.96
N ALA A 151 5.99 0.36 -2.93
CA ALA A 151 4.95 -0.40 -3.63
C ALA A 151 4.18 -1.35 -2.71
N GLN A 152 4.75 -1.75 -1.56
CA GLN A 152 4.06 -2.53 -0.55
C GLN A 152 3.28 -1.67 0.47
N VAL A 153 3.65 -0.39 0.64
CA VAL A 153 2.97 0.54 1.54
C VAL A 153 1.62 0.99 0.98
N ILE A 154 1.55 1.29 -0.33
CA ILE A 154 0.35 1.86 -0.95
C ILE A 154 -0.91 1.04 -0.74
N PRO A 155 -0.93 -0.29 -1.00
CA PRO A 155 -2.13 -1.09 -0.83
C PRO A 155 -2.60 -1.05 0.60
N LYS A 156 -1.67 -1.14 1.56
CA LYS A 156 -1.98 -1.10 2.99
C LYS A 156 -2.57 0.23 3.42
N ILE A 157 -2.04 1.35 2.93
CA ILE A 157 -2.62 2.69 3.20
C ILE A 157 -4.01 2.83 2.60
N ARG A 158 -4.22 2.33 1.38
CA ARG A 158 -5.54 2.33 0.76
C ARG A 158 -6.53 1.51 1.58
N ASP A 159 -6.15 0.31 1.99
CA ASP A 159 -7.01 -0.62 2.73
C ASP A 159 -7.34 -0.03 4.12
N ILE A 160 -6.33 0.53 4.81
CA ILE A 160 -6.52 1.31 6.04
C ILE A 160 -7.54 2.42 5.81
N ILE A 161 -7.39 3.26 4.78
CA ILE A 161 -8.30 4.38 4.54
C ILE A 161 -9.72 3.91 4.19
N ALA A 162 -9.85 2.76 3.52
CA ALA A 162 -11.15 2.19 3.16
C ALA A 162 -11.98 1.79 4.38
N ASP A 163 -11.32 1.43 5.49
CA ASP A 163 -11.98 1.09 6.75
C ASP A 163 -12.58 2.31 7.48
N PHE A 164 -12.30 3.54 7.03
CA PHE A 164 -12.78 4.78 7.64
C PHE A 164 -13.81 5.48 6.73
N PRO A 165 -15.10 5.48 7.10
CA PRO A 165 -16.14 6.08 6.29
C PRO A 165 -15.94 7.58 6.08
N LYS A 166 -15.96 8.02 4.81
CA LYS A 166 -15.74 9.43 4.41
C LYS A 166 -16.74 10.43 4.99
N ASN A 167 -17.91 9.97 5.43
CA ASN A 167 -18.93 10.79 6.09
C ASN A 167 -18.71 10.95 7.61
N GLN A 168 -17.78 10.19 8.19
CA GLN A 168 -17.45 10.22 9.62
C GLN A 168 -16.02 10.70 9.88
N TYR A 169 -15.10 10.47 8.93
CA TYR A 169 -13.68 10.77 9.06
C TYR A 169 -13.16 11.74 8.00
N GLN A 170 -12.29 12.66 8.42
CA GLN A 170 -11.36 13.39 7.56
C GLN A 170 -10.00 12.70 7.59
N ILE A 171 -9.42 12.49 6.41
CA ILE A 171 -8.08 11.95 6.28
C ILE A 171 -7.09 13.11 6.33
N CYS A 172 -6.19 13.10 7.32
CA CYS A 172 -5.12 14.08 7.48
C CYS A 172 -3.77 13.39 7.34
N PHE A 173 -2.93 13.86 6.42
CA PHE A 173 -1.55 13.37 6.32
C PHE A 173 -0.62 14.34 7.06
N ASN A 174 0.00 13.87 8.13
CA ASN A 174 1.04 14.60 8.85
C ASN A 174 2.41 14.27 8.29
N LEU A 175 2.91 15.16 7.42
CA LEU A 175 4.19 15.00 6.73
C LEU A 175 5.27 15.91 7.30
N VAL A 176 5.10 16.34 8.56
CA VAL A 176 6.09 17.14 9.30
C VAL A 176 7.33 16.30 9.61
N GLY A 177 7.11 15.05 10.07
CA GLY A 177 8.17 14.08 10.38
C GLY A 177 8.48 13.12 9.25
N GLY A 178 9.44 12.23 9.48
CA GLY A 178 9.89 11.25 8.50
C GLY A 178 10.93 11.75 7.50
N PHE A 179 11.39 10.85 6.63
CA PHE A 179 12.43 11.15 5.65
C PHE A 179 11.88 11.91 4.44
N LYS A 180 12.66 12.86 3.90
CA LYS A 180 12.26 13.71 2.76
C LYS A 180 11.76 12.92 1.54
N ALA A 181 12.38 11.78 1.24
CA ALA A 181 11.94 10.92 0.14
C ALA A 181 10.54 10.34 0.37
N LEU A 182 10.23 9.91 1.60
CA LEU A 182 8.88 9.47 1.97
C LEU A 182 7.89 10.63 1.88
N GLN A 183 8.25 11.81 2.40
CA GLN A 183 7.40 13.00 2.32
C GLN A 183 7.02 13.34 0.88
N GLY A 184 7.96 13.27 -0.07
CA GLY A 184 7.67 13.51 -1.49
C GLY A 184 6.64 12.55 -2.08
N TYR A 185 6.74 11.25 -1.74
CA TYR A 185 5.76 10.25 -2.15
C TYR A 185 4.40 10.49 -1.48
N PHE A 186 4.38 10.62 -0.16
CA PHE A 186 3.16 10.81 0.62
C PHE A 186 2.44 12.11 0.31
N ASN A 187 3.14 13.17 -0.08
CA ASN A 187 2.49 14.40 -0.54
C ASN A 187 1.65 14.15 -1.80
N THR A 188 2.22 13.44 -2.77
CA THR A 188 1.51 13.09 -4.02
C THR A 188 0.36 12.13 -3.76
N ILE A 189 0.58 11.10 -2.94
CA ILE A 189 -0.47 10.16 -2.51
C ILE A 189 -1.60 10.90 -1.77
N GLY A 190 -1.22 11.85 -0.91
CA GLY A 190 -2.14 12.70 -0.15
C GLY A 190 -3.11 13.47 -1.05
N MET A 191 -2.67 13.93 -2.23
CA MET A 191 -3.57 14.59 -3.19
C MET A 191 -4.73 13.71 -3.65
N PHE A 192 -4.58 12.38 -3.61
CA PHE A 192 -5.65 11.46 -3.98
C PHE A 192 -6.51 11.01 -2.80
N TYR A 193 -5.94 10.89 -1.61
CA TYR A 193 -6.60 10.26 -0.47
C TYR A 193 -6.91 11.21 0.69
N ALA A 194 -6.01 12.16 0.98
CA ALA A 194 -6.15 13.06 2.11
C ALA A 194 -7.17 14.17 1.83
N ASN A 195 -7.83 14.65 2.88
CA ASN A 195 -8.60 15.90 2.87
C ASN A 195 -7.66 17.09 3.08
N GLU A 196 -6.65 16.93 3.94
CA GLU A 196 -5.61 17.92 4.21
C GLU A 196 -4.24 17.23 4.43
N ILE A 197 -3.17 17.94 4.09
CA ILE A 197 -1.80 17.55 4.39
C ILE A 197 -1.20 18.66 5.26
N ILE A 198 -0.57 18.29 6.37
CA ILE A 198 0.04 19.27 7.28
C ILE A 198 1.56 19.21 7.23
N TYR A 199 2.16 20.40 7.29
CA TYR A 199 3.58 20.68 7.42
C TYR A 199 3.81 21.68 8.56
N VAL A 200 5.05 21.82 9.03
CA VAL A 200 5.43 22.88 9.97
C VAL A 200 6.42 23.81 9.27
N PHE A 201 6.25 25.11 9.46
CA PHE A 201 7.19 26.10 8.94
C PHE A 201 8.52 26.01 9.68
N GLU A 202 9.62 25.89 8.94
CA GLU A 202 10.96 25.65 9.48
C GLU A 202 11.34 26.71 10.52
N GLY A 203 11.81 26.27 11.69
CA GLY A 203 12.15 27.15 12.80
C GLY A 203 10.97 27.73 13.58
N SER A 204 9.75 27.22 13.36
CA SER A 204 8.54 27.64 14.10
C SER A 204 7.69 26.46 14.58
N ASN A 205 6.64 26.77 15.33
CA ASN A 205 5.58 25.84 15.75
C ASN A 205 4.30 25.99 14.90
N GLU A 206 4.35 26.79 13.84
CA GLU A 206 3.19 27.08 13.00
C GLU A 206 2.95 25.95 12.00
N VAL A 207 1.72 25.44 11.97
CA VAL A 207 1.30 24.39 11.03
C VAL A 207 0.72 25.02 9.77
N ILE A 208 1.25 24.61 8.64
CA ILE A 208 0.74 24.93 7.31
C ILE A 208 -0.13 23.75 6.84
N LYS A 209 -1.29 24.09 6.27
CA LYS A 209 -2.23 23.11 5.72
C LYS A 209 -2.26 23.24 4.20
N ILE A 210 -1.93 22.15 3.51
CA ILE A 210 -2.09 22.03 2.06
C ILE A 210 -3.42 21.32 1.80
N PRO A 211 -4.38 21.97 1.12
CA PRO A 211 -5.67 21.36 0.84
C PRO A 211 -5.55 20.29 -0.26
N LYS A 212 -6.49 19.35 -0.27
CA LYS A 212 -6.66 18.43 -1.39
C LYS A 212 -6.98 19.21 -2.67
N LEU A 213 -6.12 19.06 -3.69
CA LEU A 213 -6.38 19.60 -5.02
C LEU A 213 -7.37 18.70 -5.79
N PRO A 214 -8.21 19.26 -6.69
CA PRO A 214 -9.16 18.50 -7.50
C PRO A 214 -8.45 17.80 -8.68
N VAL A 215 -7.45 16.96 -8.38
CA VAL A 215 -6.69 16.21 -9.38
C VAL A 215 -7.48 14.98 -9.82
N LYS A 216 -7.54 14.76 -11.13
CA LYS A 216 -8.06 13.53 -11.74
C LYS A 216 -6.98 12.89 -12.59
N VAL A 217 -7.09 11.57 -12.71
CA VAL A 217 -6.23 10.78 -13.59
C VAL A 217 -6.74 10.89 -15.02
N ASP A 218 -5.81 11.02 -15.98
CA ASP A 218 -6.10 11.07 -17.42
C ASP A 218 -6.33 9.66 -17.96
N ILE A 219 -7.60 9.23 -17.97
CA ILE A 219 -8.00 7.86 -18.29
C ILE A 219 -7.65 7.48 -19.73
N GLU A 220 -7.72 8.42 -20.67
CA GLU A 220 -7.41 8.18 -22.10
C GLU A 220 -5.96 7.71 -22.29
N LYS A 221 -5.03 8.20 -21.47
CA LYS A 221 -3.61 7.78 -21.51
C LYS A 221 -3.36 6.41 -20.88
N ILE A 222 -4.28 5.93 -20.04
CA ILE A 222 -4.15 4.67 -19.30
C ILE A 222 -4.91 3.54 -19.99
N GLU A 223 -6.00 3.88 -20.66
CA GLU A 223 -6.86 2.92 -21.35
C GLU A 223 -6.08 1.94 -22.25
N PRO A 224 -5.03 2.34 -23.00
CA PRO A 224 -4.24 1.40 -23.80
C PRO A 224 -3.55 0.29 -22.99
N PHE A 225 -3.29 0.53 -21.70
CA PHE A 225 -2.56 -0.37 -20.80
C PHE A 225 -3.46 -1.11 -19.80
N LYS A 226 -4.79 -0.96 -19.91
CA LYS A 226 -5.73 -1.48 -18.90
C LYS A 226 -5.68 -2.99 -18.70
N VAL A 227 -5.34 -3.76 -19.73
CA VAL A 227 -5.18 -5.23 -19.62
C VAL A 227 -3.94 -5.56 -18.80
N GLN A 228 -2.82 -4.91 -19.11
CA GLN A 228 -1.54 -5.08 -18.46
C GLN A 228 -1.64 -4.68 -16.98
N LEU A 229 -2.25 -3.53 -16.69
CA LEU A 229 -2.45 -3.04 -15.33
C LEU A 229 -3.41 -3.94 -14.53
N ALA A 230 -4.52 -4.40 -15.13
CA ALA A 230 -5.42 -5.35 -14.48
C ALA A 230 -4.72 -6.67 -14.15
N MET A 231 -3.88 -7.19 -15.05
CA MET A 231 -3.11 -8.42 -14.82
C MET A 231 -2.06 -8.23 -13.71
N MET A 232 -1.28 -7.14 -13.75
CA MET A 232 -0.27 -6.85 -12.73
C MET A 232 -0.84 -6.56 -11.33
N GLU A 233 -2.12 -6.15 -11.23
CA GLU A 233 -2.80 -6.06 -9.93
C GLU A 233 -3.07 -7.45 -9.33
N GLN A 234 -3.30 -8.47 -10.17
CA GLN A 234 -3.62 -9.83 -9.72
C GLN A 234 -2.39 -10.70 -9.45
N GLY A 235 -1.25 -10.37 -10.04
CA GLY A 235 0.01 -11.06 -9.83
C GLY A 235 1.08 -10.64 -10.83
N ASP A 236 2.26 -11.23 -10.70
CA ASP A 236 3.41 -10.89 -11.53
C ASP A 236 3.14 -11.23 -13.01
N VAL A 237 3.75 -10.47 -13.92
CA VAL A 237 3.66 -10.75 -15.36
C VAL A 237 5.06 -10.81 -15.97
N TYR A 238 5.32 -11.79 -16.82
CA TYR A 238 6.65 -11.93 -17.42
C TYR A 238 6.94 -10.91 -18.52
N LYS A 239 8.15 -10.33 -18.49
CA LYS A 239 8.68 -9.38 -19.49
C LYS A 239 8.65 -9.86 -20.93
N SER A 240 8.65 -11.18 -21.13
CA SER A 240 8.55 -11.78 -22.46
C SER A 240 7.20 -11.52 -23.13
N TRP A 241 6.19 -11.05 -22.39
CA TRP A 241 4.91 -10.67 -22.95
C TRP A 241 5.03 -9.36 -23.75
N GLU A 242 4.90 -9.47 -25.07
CA GLU A 242 5.13 -8.36 -25.99
C GLU A 242 4.21 -7.16 -25.78
N GLU A 243 3.02 -7.37 -25.22
CA GLU A 243 2.06 -6.28 -24.93
C GLU A 243 2.52 -5.38 -23.78
N LEU A 244 3.58 -5.75 -23.05
CA LEU A 244 4.22 -4.87 -22.06
C LEU A 244 5.12 -3.81 -22.74
N LYS A 245 5.38 -3.93 -24.05
CA LYS A 245 6.14 -2.91 -24.80
C LYS A 245 5.42 -1.57 -24.68
N ASN A 246 6.18 -0.52 -24.32
CA ASN A 246 5.72 0.86 -24.17
C ASN A 246 4.90 1.17 -22.89
N ILE A 247 4.74 0.23 -21.96
CA ILE A 247 4.22 0.63 -20.65
C ILE A 247 5.19 1.62 -19.98
N PRO A 248 4.72 2.74 -19.41
CA PRO A 248 5.61 3.70 -18.77
C PRO A 248 6.40 3.08 -17.62
N ASP A 249 7.72 3.27 -17.62
CA ASP A 249 8.64 2.70 -16.64
C ASP A 249 8.27 3.07 -15.19
N ASP A 250 7.74 4.29 -14.99
CA ASP A 250 7.32 4.75 -13.67
C ASP A 250 6.12 3.99 -13.10
N TRP A 251 5.35 3.27 -13.93
CA TRP A 251 4.15 2.53 -13.52
C TRP A 251 4.45 1.10 -13.09
N VAL A 252 5.66 0.63 -13.36
CA VAL A 252 6.02 -0.77 -13.17
C VAL A 252 7.25 -0.92 -12.28
N LEU A 253 7.31 -2.03 -11.57
CA LEU A 253 8.53 -2.55 -10.96
C LEU A 253 8.96 -3.78 -11.72
N VAL A 254 10.27 -3.96 -11.76
CA VAL A 254 10.93 -4.97 -12.55
C VAL A 254 11.88 -5.72 -11.64
N ASP A 255 11.59 -6.99 -11.40
CA ASP A 255 12.47 -7.91 -10.65
C ASP A 255 12.77 -9.13 -11.52
N GLY A 256 14.04 -9.31 -11.89
CA GLY A 256 14.45 -10.39 -12.79
C GLY A 256 13.68 -10.38 -14.13
N GLN A 257 12.83 -11.39 -14.33
CA GLN A 257 11.96 -11.54 -15.52
C GLN A 257 10.51 -11.12 -15.28
N GLU A 258 10.18 -10.72 -14.06
CA GLU A 258 8.83 -10.42 -13.61
C GLU A 258 8.61 -8.91 -13.55
N MET A 259 7.36 -8.52 -13.80
CA MET A 259 6.88 -7.14 -13.76
C MET A 259 5.63 -7.05 -12.90
N THR A 260 5.59 -6.03 -12.04
CA THR A 260 4.47 -5.71 -11.17
C THR A 260 4.15 -4.22 -11.22
N LEU A 261 3.04 -3.80 -10.60
CA LEU A 261 2.74 -2.37 -10.48
C LEU A 261 3.67 -1.70 -9.46
N SER A 262 4.29 -0.60 -9.87
CA SER A 262 4.98 0.31 -8.95
C SER A 262 3.98 1.04 -8.04
N THR A 263 4.50 1.78 -7.05
CA THR A 263 3.71 2.74 -6.27
C THR A 263 2.82 3.62 -7.14
N TRP A 264 3.35 4.18 -8.23
CA TRP A 264 2.61 5.08 -9.10
C TRP A 264 1.62 4.33 -9.99
N GLY A 265 2.00 3.16 -10.51
CA GLY A 265 1.10 2.30 -11.28
C GLY A 265 -0.11 1.87 -10.45
N GLN A 266 0.10 1.44 -9.20
CA GLN A 266 -0.97 1.10 -8.26
C GLN A 266 -1.86 2.30 -7.95
N LEU A 267 -1.27 3.47 -7.68
CA LEU A 267 -2.01 4.69 -7.39
C LEU A 267 -2.90 5.07 -8.56
N ILE A 268 -2.35 5.13 -9.77
CA ILE A 268 -3.07 5.48 -10.99
C ILE A 268 -4.18 4.47 -11.26
N TRP A 269 -3.85 3.18 -11.28
CA TRP A 269 -4.81 2.11 -11.55
C TRP A 269 -5.98 2.12 -10.56
N SER A 270 -5.71 2.31 -9.27
CA SER A 270 -6.75 2.39 -8.23
C SER A 270 -7.77 3.51 -8.44
N LYS A 271 -7.44 4.55 -9.21
CA LYS A 271 -8.33 5.70 -9.46
C LYS A 271 -9.17 5.57 -10.71
N CYS A 272 -8.82 4.66 -11.63
CA CYS A 272 -9.53 4.49 -12.89
C CYS A 272 -10.02 3.06 -13.14
N LYS A 273 -9.61 2.06 -12.36
CA LYS A 273 -9.94 0.65 -12.64
C LYS A 273 -11.43 0.38 -12.67
N GLU A 274 -12.21 0.95 -11.76
CA GLU A 274 -13.65 0.70 -11.70
C GLU A 274 -14.34 1.16 -12.99
N GLU A 275 -13.97 2.34 -13.49
CA GLU A 275 -14.49 2.87 -14.75
C GLU A 275 -14.06 2.01 -15.95
N LEU A 276 -12.78 1.61 -16.00
CA LEU A 276 -12.23 0.81 -17.11
C LEU A 276 -12.75 -0.64 -17.13
N LEU A 277 -13.02 -1.23 -15.97
CA LEU A 277 -13.46 -2.62 -15.82
C LEU A 277 -14.99 -2.78 -15.85
N SER A 278 -15.76 -1.71 -15.66
CA SER A 278 -17.23 -1.74 -15.70
C SER A 278 -17.83 -1.46 -17.09
N GLN A 279 -16.99 -1.19 -18.10
CA GLN A 279 -17.44 -0.93 -19.47
C GLN A 279 -18.19 -2.13 -20.07
N ASP A 280 -19.09 -1.90 -21.03
CA ASP A 280 -19.84 -2.98 -21.71
C ASP A 280 -18.96 -3.86 -22.60
N LYS A 281 -17.77 -3.39 -22.94
CA LYS A 281 -16.79 -4.13 -23.73
C LYS A 281 -15.83 -4.88 -22.82
N LEU A 282 -15.87 -6.20 -22.88
CA LEU A 282 -14.88 -7.07 -22.25
C LEU A 282 -13.45 -6.69 -22.68
N LEU A 283 -12.55 -6.67 -21.70
CA LEU A 283 -11.12 -6.59 -21.96
C LEU A 283 -10.64 -7.84 -22.71
N LYS A 284 -9.63 -7.66 -23.56
CA LYS A 284 -9.04 -8.76 -24.33
C LYS A 284 -7.85 -9.32 -23.55
N PHE A 285 -8.13 -10.25 -22.64
CA PHE A 285 -7.08 -10.93 -21.89
C PHE A 285 -6.37 -12.00 -22.75
N PRO A 286 -5.05 -12.18 -22.61
CA PRO A 286 -4.31 -13.21 -23.35
C PRO A 286 -4.82 -14.61 -22.97
N LYS A 287 -4.80 -15.54 -23.94
CA LYS A 287 -5.23 -16.94 -23.76
C LYS A 287 -6.70 -17.14 -23.38
N ILE A 288 -7.53 -16.09 -23.42
CA ILE A 288 -8.97 -16.14 -23.12
C ILE A 288 -9.77 -15.69 -24.34
N GLU A 289 -10.72 -16.52 -24.74
CA GLU A 289 -11.66 -16.25 -25.82
C GLU A 289 -13.10 -16.19 -25.28
N TYR A 290 -13.90 -15.24 -25.78
CA TYR A 290 -15.28 -15.05 -25.35
C TYR A 290 -16.25 -15.49 -26.45
N LYS A 291 -17.05 -16.54 -26.19
CA LYS A 291 -18.16 -16.90 -27.07
C LYS A 291 -19.26 -15.83 -27.03
N SER A 292 -20.12 -15.80 -28.06
CA SER A 292 -21.24 -14.83 -28.14
C SER A 292 -22.12 -14.91 -26.91
N THR A 293 -22.47 -16.12 -26.47
CA THR A 293 -23.27 -16.38 -25.26
C THR A 293 -22.67 -15.73 -24.02
N PHE A 294 -21.34 -15.73 -23.88
CA PHE A 294 -20.67 -15.11 -22.73
C PHE A 294 -20.79 -13.58 -22.78
N LYS A 295 -20.73 -12.99 -23.97
CA LYS A 295 -20.89 -11.54 -24.17
C LYS A 295 -22.34 -11.12 -23.92
N ASP A 296 -23.30 -11.93 -24.36
CA ASP A 296 -24.73 -11.72 -24.12
C ASP A 296 -25.03 -11.77 -22.62
N ASP A 297 -24.42 -12.72 -21.91
CA ASP A 297 -24.50 -12.84 -20.45
C ASP A 297 -23.84 -11.67 -19.70
N TYR A 298 -22.73 -11.15 -20.22
CA TYR A 298 -21.94 -10.08 -19.60
C TYR A 298 -22.60 -8.69 -19.70
N THR A 299 -23.10 -8.35 -20.89
CA THR A 299 -23.60 -7.00 -21.20
C THR A 299 -24.62 -6.46 -20.18
N PRO A 300 -25.67 -7.22 -19.76
CA PRO A 300 -26.68 -6.72 -18.84
C PRO A 300 -26.24 -6.66 -17.38
N LYS A 301 -25.00 -7.02 -17.04
CA LYS A 301 -24.52 -7.10 -15.67
C LYS A 301 -24.25 -5.72 -15.10
N SER A 302 -24.43 -5.62 -13.78
CA SER A 302 -24.12 -4.40 -13.03
C SER A 302 -22.62 -4.07 -13.08
N ALA A 303 -22.26 -2.80 -12.86
CA ALA A 303 -20.86 -2.37 -12.81
C ALA A 303 -20.02 -3.23 -11.85
N ASP A 304 -20.52 -3.47 -10.64
CA ASP A 304 -19.89 -4.33 -9.63
C ASP A 304 -19.61 -5.74 -10.14
N GLU A 305 -20.58 -6.37 -10.80
CA GLU A 305 -20.42 -7.72 -11.35
C GLU A 305 -19.41 -7.73 -12.50
N LYS A 306 -19.41 -6.70 -13.35
CA LYS A 306 -18.44 -6.53 -14.42
C LYS A 306 -17.02 -6.41 -13.87
N ILE A 307 -16.81 -5.56 -12.87
CA ILE A 307 -15.52 -5.36 -12.21
C ILE A 307 -15.01 -6.68 -11.63
N ILE A 308 -15.82 -7.34 -10.80
CA ILE A 308 -15.45 -8.62 -10.17
C ILE A 308 -15.09 -9.66 -11.24
N LEU A 309 -15.89 -9.78 -12.30
CA LEU A 309 -15.59 -10.71 -13.38
C LEU A 309 -14.25 -10.38 -14.03
N GLN A 310 -14.01 -9.13 -14.43
CA GLN A 310 -12.80 -8.77 -15.17
C GLN A 310 -11.53 -8.89 -14.33
N GLU A 311 -11.57 -8.57 -13.03
CA GLU A 311 -10.45 -8.81 -12.11
C GLU A 311 -10.11 -10.30 -12.03
N ASN A 312 -11.14 -11.16 -11.93
CA ASN A 312 -10.92 -12.60 -11.95
C ASN A 312 -10.37 -13.05 -13.32
N LEU A 313 -10.93 -12.58 -14.44
CA LEU A 313 -10.39 -12.92 -15.76
C LEU A 313 -8.93 -12.49 -15.95
N ALA A 314 -8.52 -11.36 -15.38
CA ALA A 314 -7.12 -10.93 -15.36
C ALA A 314 -6.23 -11.95 -14.61
N ARG A 315 -6.68 -12.44 -13.45
CA ARG A 315 -5.98 -13.50 -12.70
C ARG A 315 -5.89 -14.80 -13.48
N ALA A 316 -6.98 -15.23 -14.12
CA ALA A 316 -6.97 -16.41 -14.98
C ALA A 316 -5.94 -16.25 -16.11
N ALA A 317 -5.89 -15.07 -16.73
CA ALA A 317 -4.91 -14.76 -17.76
C ALA A 317 -3.46 -14.81 -17.25
N CYS A 318 -3.19 -14.32 -16.04
CA CYS A 318 -1.87 -14.45 -15.41
C CYS A 318 -1.48 -15.92 -15.24
N LEU A 319 -2.38 -16.76 -14.71
CA LEU A 319 -2.12 -18.19 -14.53
C LEU A 319 -1.86 -18.90 -15.87
N LEU A 320 -2.63 -18.57 -16.92
CA LEU A 320 -2.45 -19.12 -18.26
C LEU A 320 -1.14 -18.68 -18.91
N LEU A 321 -0.74 -17.42 -18.73
CA LEU A 321 0.44 -16.85 -19.37
C LEU A 321 1.75 -17.27 -18.67
N ASN A 322 1.73 -17.36 -17.34
CA ASN A 322 2.94 -17.56 -16.54
C ASN A 322 3.31 -19.03 -16.35
N ASN A 323 2.41 -19.97 -16.69
CA ASN A 323 2.64 -21.39 -16.50
C ASN A 323 2.68 -22.12 -17.84
N LYS A 324 3.60 -23.09 -17.95
CA LYS A 324 3.64 -24.01 -19.10
C LYS A 324 2.33 -24.80 -19.24
N ASP A 325 1.73 -25.16 -18.11
CA ASP A 325 0.39 -25.75 -17.99
C ASP A 325 -0.48 -24.88 -17.08
N GLY A 326 -1.04 -23.82 -17.65
CA GLY A 326 -1.89 -22.87 -16.95
C GLY A 326 -3.24 -23.43 -16.54
N ILE A 327 -3.77 -24.43 -17.26
CA ILE A 327 -5.02 -25.10 -16.86
C ILE A 327 -4.81 -25.85 -15.55
N THR A 328 -3.70 -26.58 -15.40
CA THR A 328 -3.38 -27.22 -14.11
C THR A 328 -3.15 -26.17 -13.02
N ALA A 329 -2.46 -25.07 -13.31
CA ALA A 329 -2.29 -23.97 -12.35
C ALA A 329 -3.66 -23.40 -11.88
N MET A 330 -4.62 -23.21 -12.79
CA MET A 330 -5.97 -22.76 -12.46
C MET A 330 -6.79 -23.77 -11.64
N LYS A 331 -6.54 -25.07 -11.81
CA LYS A 331 -7.17 -26.12 -10.98
C LYS A 331 -6.66 -26.10 -9.55
N GLN A 332 -5.38 -25.75 -9.38
CA GLN A 332 -4.69 -25.70 -8.08
C GLN A 332 -4.82 -24.34 -7.39
N ASP A 333 -5.16 -23.29 -8.12
CA ASP A 333 -5.37 -21.95 -7.58
C ASP A 333 -6.47 -21.95 -6.51
N GLY A 334 -6.14 -21.41 -5.33
CA GLY A 334 -7.04 -21.42 -4.18
C GLY A 334 -8.33 -20.62 -4.38
N ILE A 335 -8.38 -19.73 -5.39
CA ILE A 335 -9.53 -18.86 -5.66
C ILE A 335 -10.35 -19.39 -6.85
N PHE A 336 -9.71 -19.66 -7.98
CA PHE A 336 -10.38 -20.11 -9.20
C PHE A 336 -10.91 -21.55 -9.09
N GLN A 337 -10.09 -22.47 -8.60
CA GLN A 337 -10.36 -23.91 -8.56
C GLN A 337 -11.17 -24.39 -9.76
N LEU A 338 -10.57 -24.35 -10.96
CA LEU A 338 -11.20 -24.83 -12.19
C LEU A 338 -11.62 -26.30 -12.03
N ARG A 339 -12.86 -26.64 -12.37
CA ARG A 339 -13.42 -27.98 -12.19
C ARG A 339 -14.09 -28.47 -13.46
N ARG A 340 -13.95 -29.75 -13.72
CA ARG A 340 -14.65 -30.41 -14.83
C ARG A 340 -16.07 -30.79 -14.39
N TYR A 341 -17.07 -30.53 -15.23
CA TYR A 341 -18.40 -31.11 -15.04
C TYR A 341 -18.36 -32.63 -15.17
N THR A 342 -19.31 -33.31 -14.53
CA THR A 342 -19.45 -34.77 -14.65
C THR A 342 -20.64 -35.14 -15.55
N GLY A 343 -20.72 -36.41 -15.97
CA GLY A 343 -21.84 -36.92 -16.76
C GLY A 343 -21.87 -36.37 -18.19
N LYS A 344 -23.02 -35.84 -18.61
CA LYS A 344 -23.27 -35.42 -20.01
C LYS A 344 -22.41 -34.23 -20.47
N ASN A 345 -21.86 -33.45 -19.54
CA ASN A 345 -21.09 -32.23 -19.81
C ASN A 345 -19.59 -32.40 -19.50
N LYS A 346 -19.07 -33.63 -19.55
CA LYS A 346 -17.68 -33.97 -19.17
C LYS A 346 -16.57 -33.30 -19.98
N ASP A 347 -16.91 -32.57 -21.03
CA ASP A 347 -15.99 -31.82 -21.88
C ASP A 347 -15.97 -30.32 -21.53
N ILE A 348 -16.75 -29.90 -20.54
CA ILE A 348 -16.92 -28.51 -20.11
C ILE A 348 -16.35 -28.35 -18.70
N ASP A 349 -15.53 -27.31 -18.53
CA ASP A 349 -14.99 -26.87 -17.26
C ASP A 349 -15.81 -25.68 -16.70
N HIS A 350 -15.68 -25.42 -15.41
CA HIS A 350 -16.26 -24.24 -14.77
C HIS A 350 -15.43 -23.78 -13.58
N PHE A 351 -15.59 -22.51 -13.22
CA PHE A 351 -15.05 -21.95 -11.98
C PHE A 351 -16.09 -21.04 -11.33
N ASN A 352 -16.00 -20.90 -10.01
CA ASN A 352 -16.90 -20.04 -9.25
C ASN A 352 -16.29 -18.65 -9.09
N LEU A 353 -17.16 -17.68 -8.93
CA LEU A 353 -16.83 -16.29 -8.64
C LEU A 353 -17.58 -15.85 -7.37
N PRO A 354 -17.17 -14.74 -6.74
CA PRO A 354 -17.92 -14.14 -5.63
C PRO A 354 -19.40 -13.92 -5.97
N LYS A 355 -20.23 -13.73 -4.94
CA LYS A 355 -21.69 -13.51 -5.06
C LYS A 355 -22.44 -14.65 -5.78
N ALA A 356 -22.02 -15.90 -5.54
CA ALA A 356 -22.61 -17.12 -6.12
C ALA A 356 -22.68 -17.10 -7.66
N ARG A 357 -21.71 -16.45 -8.29
CA ARG A 357 -21.57 -16.41 -9.74
C ARG A 357 -20.69 -17.56 -10.23
N ARG A 358 -20.86 -17.92 -11.49
CA ARG A 358 -20.14 -19.01 -12.13
C ARG A 358 -19.83 -18.64 -13.57
N VAL A 359 -18.72 -19.17 -14.06
CA VAL A 359 -18.36 -19.16 -15.48
C VAL A 359 -18.19 -20.61 -15.93
N SER A 360 -18.79 -20.95 -17.08
CA SER A 360 -18.47 -22.19 -17.79
C SER A 360 -17.52 -21.91 -18.94
N CYS A 361 -16.65 -22.87 -19.23
CA CYS A 361 -15.61 -22.73 -20.24
C CYS A 361 -15.19 -24.09 -20.83
N ILE A 362 -14.42 -24.03 -21.91
CA ILE A 362 -13.73 -25.18 -22.48
C ILE A 362 -12.24 -24.87 -22.43
N ALA A 363 -11.47 -25.75 -21.79
CA ALA A 363 -10.02 -25.71 -21.86
C ALA A 363 -9.54 -26.37 -23.16
N ASP A 364 -8.80 -25.61 -23.97
CA ASP A 364 -8.17 -26.09 -25.20
C ASP A 364 -6.66 -25.79 -25.17
N GLY A 365 -5.88 -26.84 -24.91
CA GLY A 365 -4.46 -26.70 -24.59
C GLY A 365 -4.25 -25.78 -23.40
N ASN A 366 -3.55 -24.66 -23.62
CA ASN A 366 -3.31 -23.63 -22.61
C ASN A 366 -4.16 -22.36 -22.85
N ASN A 367 -5.35 -22.52 -23.46
CA ASN A 367 -6.32 -21.45 -23.69
C ASN A 367 -7.67 -21.79 -23.04
N LEU A 368 -8.45 -20.76 -22.74
CA LEU A 368 -9.82 -20.88 -22.25
C LEU A 368 -10.81 -20.24 -23.22
N GLN A 369 -11.83 -21.01 -23.62
CA GLN A 369 -12.99 -20.48 -24.32
C GLN A 369 -14.16 -20.35 -23.33
N LEU A 370 -14.49 -19.12 -22.94
CA LEU A 370 -15.57 -18.84 -21.99
C LEU A 370 -16.93 -18.86 -22.69
N ARG A 371 -17.90 -19.49 -22.05
CA ARG A 371 -19.21 -19.81 -22.64
C ARG A 371 -20.36 -19.07 -21.99
N HIS A 372 -20.60 -19.29 -20.71
CA HIS A 372 -21.69 -18.64 -19.98
C HIS A 372 -21.19 -18.02 -18.69
N TYR A 373 -21.82 -16.91 -18.29
CA TYR A 373 -21.56 -16.21 -17.03
C TYR A 373 -22.87 -15.84 -16.33
N GLY A 374 -23.01 -16.22 -15.07
CA GLY A 374 -24.19 -15.83 -14.33
C GLY A 374 -24.35 -16.59 -13.03
N GLU A 375 -25.60 -16.72 -12.61
CA GLU A 375 -25.96 -17.49 -11.43
C GLU A 375 -25.65 -18.97 -11.59
N HIS A 376 -25.30 -19.60 -10.47
CA HIS A 376 -24.98 -21.02 -10.41
C HIS A 376 -25.99 -21.90 -11.17
N ASP A 377 -27.28 -21.71 -10.92
CA ASP A 377 -28.34 -22.52 -11.51
C ASP A 377 -28.51 -22.25 -13.01
N TYR A 378 -28.36 -21.00 -13.43
CA TYR A 378 -28.42 -20.63 -14.84
C TYR A 378 -27.29 -21.29 -15.62
N VAL A 379 -26.05 -21.15 -15.12
CA VAL A 379 -24.86 -21.70 -15.81
C VAL A 379 -24.86 -23.22 -15.78
N ASN A 380 -25.35 -23.88 -14.73
CA ASN A 380 -25.44 -25.34 -14.73
C ASN A 380 -26.49 -25.91 -15.68
N LYS A 381 -27.57 -25.15 -15.94
CA LYS A 381 -28.58 -25.50 -16.96
C LYS A 381 -28.09 -25.20 -18.37
N ASN A 382 -27.14 -24.27 -18.52
CA ASN A 382 -26.53 -23.85 -19.78
C ASN A 382 -24.99 -23.91 -19.69
N PRO A 383 -24.38 -25.08 -19.40
CA PRO A 383 -22.94 -25.17 -19.19
C PRO A 383 -22.20 -24.99 -20.50
#